data_AF-A0A521WZV2-F1
#
_entry.id   AF-A0A521WZV2-F1
#
_cell.length_a   1.000
_cell.length_b   1.000
_cell.length_c   1.000
_cell.angle_alpha   90.00
_cell.angle_beta   90.00
_cell.angle_gamma   90.00
#
_symmetry.space_group_name_H-M   'P 1'
#
loop_
_entity.id
_entity.type
_entity.pdbx_description
1 polymer ?
#
loop_
_entity_poly.entity_id
_entity_poly.type
_entity_poly.pdbx_seq_one_letter_code
_entity_poly.pdbx_strand_id
1 'polypeptide(L)'
;MEFTTQSFTIADLYNWHNTGELDLSPRFQRRLVWSNAARSYLVDTVARGLPMPKIFYRMQIDPVAIKSVREVVDGQQRLRALFSFIDGEFTVYASHNEDIGGRRFARLPEEVRDAILRYEITADLLIGATDTAVLQIFARINSYSVTLNDQEKRNAKFAGAFKSLAYDLGTRH
;
A
#
# COMPACT_ATOMS: atom_id res chain seq x y z
N MET A 1 8.83 6.61 -18.66
CA MET A 1 8.26 5.82 -17.55
C MET A 1 6.78 5.73 -17.81
N GLU A 2 6.29 4.52 -18.00
CA GLU A 2 4.90 4.25 -18.32
C GLU A 2 4.22 3.68 -17.08
N PHE A 3 2.91 3.85 -16.99
CA PHE A 3 2.10 3.18 -15.98
C PHE A 3 0.93 2.47 -16.64
N THR A 4 0.51 1.37 -16.02
CA THR A 4 -0.67 0.62 -16.45
C THR A 4 -1.62 0.51 -15.27
N THR A 5 -2.87 0.91 -15.48
CA THR A 5 -3.93 0.77 -14.48
C THR A 5 -4.55 -0.62 -14.58
N GLN A 6 -4.69 -1.27 -13.44
CA GLN A 6 -5.33 -2.58 -13.28
C GLN A 6 -6.25 -2.54 -12.05
N SER A 7 -7.13 -3.51 -11.91
CA SER A 7 -7.96 -3.70 -10.72
C SER A 7 -7.71 -5.09 -10.16
N PHE A 8 -7.65 -5.19 -8.83
CA PHE A 8 -7.46 -6.44 -8.13
C PHE A 8 -8.46 -6.54 -7.00
N THR A 9 -8.98 -7.75 -6.75
CA THR A 9 -9.87 -7.96 -5.60
C THR A 9 -9.05 -7.90 -4.31
N ILE A 10 -9.71 -7.58 -3.19
CA ILE A 10 -9.08 -7.69 -1.87
C ILE A 10 -8.62 -9.13 -1.62
N ALA A 11 -9.36 -10.15 -2.09
CA ALA A 11 -8.96 -11.54 -1.98
C ALA A 11 -7.63 -11.85 -2.70
N ASP A 12 -7.43 -11.35 -3.93
CA ASP A 12 -6.18 -11.55 -4.67
C ASP A 12 -4.99 -10.90 -3.95
N LEU A 13 -5.18 -9.64 -3.52
CA LEU A 13 -4.15 -8.89 -2.81
C LEU A 13 -3.78 -9.54 -1.47
N TYR A 14 -4.79 -10.07 -0.75
CA TYR A 14 -4.58 -10.79 0.49
C TYR A 14 -3.85 -12.14 0.26
N ASN A 15 -4.19 -12.86 -0.81
CA ASN A 15 -3.47 -14.07 -1.18
C ASN A 15 -1.99 -13.78 -1.49
N TRP A 16 -1.70 -12.75 -2.31
CA TRP A 16 -0.32 -12.35 -2.58
C TRP A 16 0.44 -11.91 -1.34
N HIS A 17 -0.23 -11.26 -0.38
CA HIS A 17 0.37 -10.97 0.92
C HIS A 17 0.79 -12.24 1.66
N ASN A 18 -0.10 -13.23 1.72
CA ASN A 18 0.15 -14.49 2.42
C ASN A 18 1.21 -15.37 1.73
N THR A 19 1.32 -15.30 0.40
CA THR A 19 2.36 -16.03 -0.36
C THR A 19 3.70 -15.28 -0.43
N GLY A 20 3.79 -14.08 0.15
CA GLY A 20 5.00 -13.24 0.10
C GLY A 20 5.27 -12.63 -1.28
N GLU A 21 4.25 -12.53 -2.14
CA GLU A 21 4.30 -11.89 -3.46
C GLU A 21 3.90 -10.41 -3.41
N LEU A 22 3.42 -9.91 -2.27
CA LEU A 22 3.09 -8.50 -2.05
C LEU A 22 3.94 -7.92 -0.91
N ASP A 23 4.85 -7.00 -1.24
CA ASP A 23 5.67 -6.29 -0.27
C ASP A 23 5.02 -4.96 0.13
N LEU A 24 4.59 -4.88 1.39
CA LEU A 24 4.01 -3.68 2.01
C LEU A 24 5.01 -2.89 2.87
N SER A 25 6.29 -3.28 2.89
CA SER A 25 7.33 -2.71 3.76
C SER A 25 8.47 -2.08 2.96
N PRO A 26 8.20 -1.15 2.03
CA PRO A 26 9.27 -0.56 1.23
C PRO A 26 10.28 0.17 2.11
N ARG A 27 11.56 0.02 1.77
CA ARG A 27 12.71 0.49 2.59
C ARG A 27 12.71 2.00 2.88
N PHE A 28 11.94 2.78 2.11
CA PHE A 28 11.91 4.23 2.17
C PHE A 28 10.74 4.83 2.97
N GLN A 29 9.77 4.03 3.40
CA GLN A 29 8.59 4.54 4.11
C GLN A 29 8.79 4.52 5.62
N ARG A 30 8.40 5.61 6.30
CA ARG A 30 8.32 5.62 7.77
C ARG A 30 7.14 4.78 8.25
N ARG A 31 7.27 4.15 9.42
CA ARG A 31 6.17 3.46 10.11
C ARG A 31 5.18 4.47 10.69
N LEU A 32 4.46 5.19 9.84
CA LEU A 32 3.29 5.96 10.24
C LEU A 32 2.14 4.98 10.44
N VAL A 33 1.80 4.73 11.69
CA VAL A 33 0.72 3.80 12.05
C VAL A 33 -0.61 4.54 11.97
N TRP A 34 -1.53 4.05 11.16
CA TRP A 34 -2.90 4.57 11.16
C TRP A 34 -3.58 4.32 12.51
N SER A 35 -4.34 5.31 12.99
CA SER A 35 -5.19 5.14 14.16
C SER A 35 -6.27 4.10 13.89
N ASN A 36 -6.76 3.44 14.96
CA ASN A 36 -7.87 2.49 14.82
C ASN A 36 -9.13 3.15 14.22
N ALA A 37 -9.33 4.44 14.46
CA ALA A 37 -10.41 5.22 13.81
C ALA A 37 -10.24 5.28 12.29
N ALA A 38 -9.04 5.61 11.79
CA ALA A 38 -8.77 5.67 10.36
C ALA A 38 -8.92 4.29 9.69
N ARG A 39 -8.41 3.23 10.34
CA ARG A 39 -8.55 1.84 9.87
C ARG A 39 -10.02 1.41 9.81
N SER A 40 -10.77 1.70 10.86
CA SER A 40 -12.21 1.44 10.97
C SER A 40 -13.00 2.16 9.87
N TYR A 41 -12.70 3.43 9.62
CA TYR A 41 -13.36 4.22 8.58
C TYR A 41 -13.09 3.66 7.17
N LEU A 42 -11.87 3.20 6.90
CA LEU A 42 -11.56 2.55 5.62
C LEU A 42 -12.36 1.27 5.40
N VAL A 43 -12.50 0.44 6.43
CA VAL A 43 -13.30 -0.80 6.33
C VAL A 43 -14.76 -0.47 6.07
N ASP A 44 -15.29 0.58 6.69
CA ASP A 44 -16.65 1.09 6.39
C ASP A 44 -16.79 1.50 4.92
N THR A 45 -15.84 2.28 4.38
CA THR A 45 -15.81 2.66 2.96
C THR A 45 -15.89 1.44 2.04
N VAL A 46 -15.11 0.39 2.33
CA VAL A 46 -15.10 -0.85 1.54
C VAL A 46 -16.42 -1.62 1.71
N ALA A 47 -16.93 -1.75 2.93
CA ALA A 47 -18.19 -2.45 3.20
C ALA A 47 -19.40 -1.79 2.52
N ARG A 48 -19.35 -0.46 2.31
CA ARG A 48 -20.37 0.29 1.57
C ARG A 48 -20.13 0.34 0.06
N GLY A 49 -19.04 -0.25 -0.46
CA GLY A 49 -18.70 -0.21 -1.87
C GLY A 49 -18.31 1.19 -2.37
N LEU A 50 -17.87 2.08 -1.48
CA LEU A 50 -17.49 3.45 -1.83
C LEU A 50 -16.11 3.47 -2.50
N PRO A 51 -15.84 4.46 -3.38
CA PRO A 51 -14.56 4.53 -4.08
C PRO A 51 -13.40 4.79 -3.13
N MET A 52 -12.36 3.98 -3.23
CA MET A 52 -11.09 4.17 -2.55
C MET A 52 -10.05 4.77 -3.51
N PRO A 53 -9.11 5.60 -3.05
CA PRO A 53 -8.01 6.05 -3.89
C PRO A 53 -7.22 4.86 -4.47
N LYS A 54 -6.57 5.07 -5.60
CA LYS A 54 -5.72 4.02 -6.20
C LYS A 54 -4.55 3.64 -5.29
N ILE A 55 -4.02 2.44 -5.47
CA ILE A 55 -2.71 2.05 -4.95
C ILE A 55 -1.67 2.15 -6.06
N PHE A 56 -0.41 2.33 -5.69
CA PHE A 56 0.70 2.35 -6.64
C PHE A 56 1.67 1.24 -6.27
N TYR A 57 2.16 0.51 -7.27
CA TYR A 57 3.12 -0.56 -7.03
C TYR A 57 4.08 -0.70 -8.19
N ARG A 58 5.23 -1.33 -7.95
CA ARG A 58 6.11 -1.80 -9.01
C ARG A 58 6.26 -3.31 -8.90
N MET A 59 6.55 -3.95 -10.03
CA MET A 59 6.80 -5.38 -10.08
C MET A 59 8.29 -5.63 -10.22
N GLN A 60 8.83 -6.50 -9.37
CA GLN A 60 10.16 -7.05 -9.48
C GLN A 60 10.04 -8.55 -9.76
N ILE A 61 10.92 -9.08 -10.60
CA ILE A 61 10.99 -10.51 -10.89
C ILE A 61 12.18 -11.06 -10.13
N ASP A 62 11.95 -12.04 -9.27
CA ASP A 62 12.99 -12.90 -8.71
C ASP A 62 13.22 -14.06 -9.70
N PRO A 63 14.33 -14.07 -10.45
CA PRO A 63 14.60 -15.10 -11.44
C PRO A 63 14.97 -16.45 -10.80
N VAL A 64 15.40 -16.47 -9.53
CA VAL A 64 15.80 -17.69 -8.82
C VAL A 64 14.57 -18.37 -8.24
N ALA A 65 13.70 -17.60 -7.57
CA ALA A 65 12.44 -18.11 -7.05
C ALA A 65 11.35 -18.26 -8.11
N ILE A 66 11.60 -17.78 -9.35
CA ILE A 66 10.63 -17.71 -10.46
C ILE A 66 9.32 -17.07 -9.97
N LYS A 67 9.46 -15.94 -9.28
CA LYS A 67 8.35 -15.25 -8.62
C LYS A 67 8.31 -13.79 -9.01
N SER A 68 7.09 -13.26 -9.16
CA SER A 68 6.89 -11.83 -9.29
C SER A 68 6.52 -11.25 -7.92
N VAL A 69 7.25 -10.24 -7.49
CA VAL A 69 7.01 -9.54 -6.23
C VAL A 69 6.49 -8.15 -6.55
N ARG A 70 5.30 -7.82 -6.04
CA ARG A 70 4.68 -6.51 -6.13
C ARG A 70 5.11 -5.69 -4.92
N GLU A 71 6.00 -4.74 -5.11
CA GLU A 71 6.36 -3.78 -4.06
C GLU A 71 5.41 -2.59 -4.12
N VAL A 72 4.61 -2.42 -3.06
CA VAL A 72 3.64 -1.33 -2.96
C VAL A 72 4.37 -0.03 -2.63
N VAL A 73 4.22 0.96 -3.49
CA VAL A 73 4.83 2.29 -3.40
C VAL A 73 3.94 3.27 -2.64
N ASP A 74 2.62 3.18 -2.82
CA ASP A 74 1.63 3.93 -2.06
C ASP A 74 0.38 3.07 -1.78
N GLY A 75 -0.25 3.29 -0.63
CA GLY A 75 -1.44 2.55 -0.19
C GLY A 75 -1.16 1.42 0.79
N GLN A 76 0.08 1.29 1.28
CA GLN A 76 0.49 0.22 2.21
C GLN A 76 -0.37 0.21 3.48
N GLN A 77 -0.65 1.39 4.06
CA GLN A 77 -1.47 1.49 5.28
C GLN A 77 -2.91 1.05 5.04
N ARG A 78 -3.44 1.31 3.85
CA ARG A 78 -4.80 0.90 3.47
C ARG A 78 -4.87 -0.62 3.35
N LEU A 79 -3.92 -1.23 2.63
CA LEU A 79 -3.85 -2.68 2.50
C LEU A 79 -3.62 -3.38 3.84
N ARG A 80 -2.69 -2.88 4.68
CA ARG A 80 -2.48 -3.40 6.04
C ARG A 80 -3.75 -3.31 6.89
N ALA A 81 -4.46 -2.19 6.83
CA ALA A 81 -5.70 -2.02 7.59
C ALA A 81 -6.77 -3.04 7.17
N LEU A 82 -6.91 -3.29 5.86
CA LEU A 82 -7.84 -4.30 5.33
C LEU A 82 -7.43 -5.72 5.74
N PHE A 83 -6.16 -6.07 5.59
CA PHE A 83 -5.66 -7.41 5.93
C PHE A 83 -5.80 -7.70 7.42
N SER A 84 -5.36 -6.77 8.28
CA SER A 84 -5.57 -6.90 9.72
C SER A 84 -7.04 -7.02 10.13
N PHE A 85 -7.97 -6.42 9.37
CA PHE A 85 -9.40 -6.59 9.64
C PHE A 85 -9.85 -8.01 9.30
N ILE A 86 -9.43 -8.52 8.14
CA ILE A 86 -9.68 -9.89 7.68
C ILE A 86 -9.10 -10.91 8.68
N ASP A 87 -7.90 -10.66 9.18
CA ASP A 87 -7.22 -11.47 10.21
C ASP A 87 -7.90 -11.35 11.59
N GLY A 88 -8.86 -10.44 11.74
CA GLY A 88 -9.63 -10.25 12.96
C GLY A 88 -8.87 -9.56 14.09
N GLU A 89 -7.85 -8.76 13.78
CA GLU A 89 -7.06 -8.02 14.76
C GLU A 89 -7.84 -6.87 15.42
N PHE A 90 -8.82 -6.31 14.72
CA PHE A 90 -9.66 -5.23 15.22
C PHE A 90 -11.10 -5.33 14.69
N THR A 91 -11.99 -4.51 15.23
CA THR A 91 -13.39 -4.40 14.82
C THR A 91 -13.70 -2.99 14.33
N VAL A 92 -14.68 -2.86 13.44
CA VAL A 92 -15.19 -1.56 13.02
C VAL A 92 -15.92 -0.90 14.20
N TYR A 93 -15.80 0.41 14.31
CA TYR A 93 -16.53 1.18 15.30
C TYR A 93 -18.00 1.28 14.90
N ALA A 94 -18.90 1.02 15.84
CA ALA A 94 -20.34 1.15 15.61
C ALA A 94 -20.73 2.57 15.15
N SER A 95 -19.97 3.59 15.54
CA SER A 95 -20.14 4.97 15.07
C SER A 95 -19.83 5.20 13.59
N HIS A 96 -19.08 4.29 12.95
CA HIS A 96 -18.80 4.36 11.51
C HIS A 96 -19.77 3.48 10.72
N ASN A 97 -20.09 2.30 11.25
CA ASN A 97 -20.97 1.36 10.61
C ASN A 97 -21.75 0.57 11.66
N GLU A 98 -23.07 0.74 11.69
CA GLU A 98 -23.96 0.09 12.66
C GLU A 98 -24.14 -1.41 12.36
N ASP A 99 -24.08 -1.80 11.09
CA ASP A 99 -24.36 -3.18 10.64
C ASP A 99 -23.21 -4.13 11.00
N ILE A 100 -21.96 -3.68 10.78
CA ILE A 100 -20.74 -4.47 11.02
C ILE A 100 -20.00 -4.07 12.30
N GLY A 101 -20.45 -3.00 12.95
CA GLY A 101 -19.84 -2.42 14.15
C GLY A 101 -19.67 -3.43 15.28
N GLY A 102 -18.50 -3.44 15.91
CA GLY A 102 -18.16 -4.32 17.04
C GLY A 102 -17.99 -5.80 16.68
N ARG A 103 -18.15 -6.20 15.41
CA ARG A 103 -17.96 -7.57 14.95
C ARG A 103 -16.56 -7.74 14.36
N ARG A 104 -15.95 -8.90 14.61
CA ARG A 104 -14.75 -9.35 13.89
C ARG A 104 -15.16 -9.88 12.52
N PHE A 105 -14.27 -9.82 11.54
CA PHE A 105 -14.52 -10.29 10.17
C PHE A 105 -15.13 -11.70 10.12
N ALA A 106 -14.59 -12.65 10.89
CA ALA A 106 -15.10 -14.03 10.96
C ALA A 106 -16.57 -14.15 11.42
N ARG A 107 -17.10 -13.16 12.17
CA ARG A 107 -18.47 -13.14 12.71
C ARG A 107 -19.44 -12.27 11.90
N LEU A 108 -19.00 -11.72 10.77
CA LEU A 108 -19.87 -11.01 9.85
C LEU A 108 -20.77 -11.99 9.07
N PRO A 109 -21.95 -11.53 8.60
CA PRO A 109 -22.76 -12.28 7.63
C PRO A 109 -21.93 -12.66 6.41
N GLU A 110 -22.23 -13.81 5.81
CA GLU A 110 -21.46 -14.35 4.70
C GLU A 110 -21.46 -13.40 3.50
N GLU A 111 -22.60 -12.77 3.23
CA GLU A 111 -22.81 -11.80 2.16
C GLU A 111 -21.89 -10.58 2.32
N VAL A 112 -21.71 -10.11 3.56
CA VAL A 112 -20.83 -8.97 3.87
C VAL A 112 -19.36 -9.36 3.69
N ARG A 113 -18.97 -10.57 4.13
CA ARG A 113 -17.60 -11.06 3.93
C ARG A 113 -17.27 -11.19 2.45
N ASP A 114 -18.18 -11.77 1.67
CA ASP A 114 -18.02 -11.93 0.22
C ASP A 114 -17.93 -10.57 -0.48
N ALA A 115 -18.78 -9.61 -0.12
CA ALA A 115 -18.73 -8.25 -0.66
C ALA A 115 -17.39 -7.54 -0.37
N ILE A 116 -16.86 -7.67 0.85
CA ILE A 116 -15.55 -7.10 1.21
C ILE A 116 -14.43 -7.78 0.41
N LEU A 117 -14.44 -9.11 0.28
CA LEU A 117 -13.38 -9.84 -0.43
C LEU A 117 -13.38 -9.57 -1.93
N ARG A 118 -14.56 -9.37 -2.54
CA ARG A 118 -14.72 -9.06 -3.97
C ARG A 118 -14.48 -7.60 -4.31
N TYR A 119 -14.40 -6.71 -3.33
CA TYR A 119 -14.15 -5.30 -3.57
C TYR A 119 -12.87 -5.12 -4.40
N GLU A 120 -13.00 -4.38 -5.51
CA GLU A 120 -11.88 -4.14 -6.43
C GLU A 120 -11.12 -2.86 -6.06
N ILE A 121 -9.81 -3.01 -5.90
CA ILE A 121 -8.88 -1.92 -5.67
C ILE A 121 -8.18 -1.60 -6.98
N THR A 122 -8.37 -0.38 -7.47
CA THR A 122 -7.61 0.12 -8.62
C THR A 122 -6.14 0.32 -8.24
N ALA A 123 -5.25 -0.19 -9.06
CA ALA A 123 -3.81 -0.19 -8.86
C ALA A 123 -3.08 0.29 -10.13
N ASP A 124 -2.15 1.24 -9.98
CA ASP A 124 -1.29 1.69 -11.06
C ASP A 124 0.10 1.03 -10.93
N LEU A 125 0.46 0.21 -11.93
CA LEU A 125 1.77 -0.44 -12.06
C LEU A 125 2.79 0.53 -12.63
N LEU A 126 3.90 0.75 -11.94
CA LEU A 126 5.03 1.55 -12.39
C LEU A 126 6.04 0.69 -13.16
N ILE A 127 6.05 0.81 -14.49
CA ILE A 127 6.88 -0.02 -15.36
C ILE A 127 8.30 0.53 -15.43
N GLY A 128 9.30 -0.32 -15.17
CA GLY A 128 10.72 0.04 -15.23
C GLY A 128 11.14 1.08 -14.19
N ALA A 129 10.40 1.21 -13.09
CA ALA A 129 10.64 2.25 -12.09
C ALA A 129 11.84 1.90 -11.19
N THR A 130 12.94 2.64 -11.38
CA THR A 130 14.09 2.61 -10.48
C THR A 130 13.73 3.15 -9.10
N ASP A 131 14.51 2.81 -8.07
CA ASP A 131 14.30 3.30 -6.70
C ASP A 131 14.19 4.84 -6.65
N THR A 132 15.05 5.54 -7.39
CA THR A 132 15.04 7.01 -7.46
C THR A 132 13.73 7.54 -8.02
N ALA A 133 13.19 6.90 -9.07
CA ALA A 133 11.95 7.32 -9.68
C ALA A 133 10.73 6.99 -8.81
N VAL A 134 10.73 5.83 -8.16
CA VAL A 134 9.73 5.45 -7.15
C VAL A 134 9.66 6.51 -6.05
N LEU A 135 10.82 6.94 -5.53
CA LEU A 135 10.90 7.99 -4.51
C LEU A 135 10.35 9.34 -5.00
N GLN A 136 10.63 9.72 -6.26
CA GLN A 136 10.08 10.94 -6.84
C GLN A 136 8.56 10.88 -7.01
N ILE A 137 8.03 9.74 -7.43
CA ILE A 137 6.58 9.52 -7.56
C ILE A 137 5.93 9.56 -6.19
N PHE A 138 6.48 8.82 -5.22
CA PHE A 138 6.01 8.83 -3.84
C PHE A 138 6.01 10.25 -3.26
N ALA A 139 7.09 11.01 -3.45
CA ALA A 139 7.18 12.38 -3.00
C ALA A 139 6.09 13.25 -3.66
N ARG A 140 5.83 13.10 -4.96
CA ARG A 140 4.78 13.86 -5.66
C ARG A 140 3.38 13.52 -5.15
N ILE A 141 3.04 12.24 -5.00
CA ILE A 141 1.74 11.79 -4.49
C ILE A 141 1.48 12.37 -3.09
N ASN A 142 2.48 12.32 -2.22
CA ASN A 142 2.36 12.85 -0.87
C ASN A 142 2.38 14.38 -0.83
N SER A 143 3.17 15.05 -1.69
CA SER A 143 3.24 16.52 -1.72
C SER A 143 1.89 17.21 -1.94
N TYR A 144 0.96 16.54 -2.63
CA TYR A 144 -0.40 17.04 -2.87
C TYR A 144 -1.42 16.60 -1.80
N SER A 145 -1.10 15.64 -0.93
CA SER A 145 -2.04 15.03 0.02
C SER A 145 -1.68 15.23 1.50
N VAL A 146 -0.39 15.35 1.85
CA VAL A 146 0.12 15.62 3.21
C VAL A 146 1.48 16.32 3.11
N THR A 147 1.72 17.34 3.93
CA THR A 147 3.03 17.98 4.05
C THR A 147 4.11 16.95 4.39
N LEU A 148 4.91 16.55 3.39
CA LEU A 148 6.12 15.74 3.62
C LEU A 148 6.94 16.35 4.75
N ASN A 149 7.35 15.55 5.72
CA ASN A 149 8.28 16.00 6.75
C ASN A 149 9.60 16.42 6.06
N ASP A 150 10.31 17.41 6.58
CA ASP A 150 11.59 17.89 6.05
C ASP A 150 12.59 16.76 5.81
N GLN A 151 12.57 15.69 6.60
CA GLN A 151 13.40 14.51 6.39
C GLN A 151 13.03 13.71 5.12
N GLU A 152 11.75 13.61 4.77
CA GLU A 152 11.28 12.91 3.56
C GLU A 152 11.55 13.75 2.32
N LYS A 153 11.37 15.08 2.43
CA LYS A 153 11.82 16.03 1.41
C LYS A 153 13.33 15.92 1.17
N ARG A 154 14.13 15.85 2.25
CA ARG A 154 15.59 15.64 2.16
C ARG A 154 15.92 14.30 1.51
N ASN A 155 15.34 13.19 1.95
CA ASN A 155 15.60 11.88 1.35
C ASN A 155 15.21 11.83 -0.14
N ALA A 156 14.04 12.35 -0.53
CA ALA A 156 13.64 12.39 -1.94
C ALA A 156 14.54 13.30 -2.78
N LYS A 157 14.95 14.47 -2.24
CA LYS A 157 15.84 15.42 -2.93
C LYS A 157 17.27 14.92 -3.04
N PHE A 158 17.76 14.18 -2.04
CA PHE A 158 19.15 13.72 -1.96
C PHE A 158 19.34 12.25 -2.37
N ALA A 159 18.31 11.41 -2.53
CA ALA A 159 18.49 10.01 -2.95
C ALA A 159 19.20 9.88 -4.31
N GLY A 160 18.98 10.82 -5.22
CA GLY A 160 19.73 10.90 -6.49
C GLY A 160 21.16 11.44 -6.29
N ALA A 161 21.28 12.62 -5.68
CA ALA A 161 22.57 13.31 -5.53
C ALA A 161 23.56 12.58 -4.59
N PHE A 162 23.06 11.99 -3.51
CA PHE A 162 23.85 11.23 -2.54
C PHE A 162 24.40 9.94 -3.15
N LYS A 163 23.59 9.22 -3.94
CA LYS A 163 24.03 8.00 -4.61
C LYS A 163 25.08 8.31 -5.69
N SER A 164 24.91 9.40 -6.44
CA SER A 164 25.93 9.89 -7.38
C SER A 164 27.22 10.33 -6.68
N LEU A 165 27.14 11.05 -5.55
CA LEU A 165 28.32 11.50 -4.79
C LEU A 165 29.07 10.32 -4.17
N ALA A 166 28.35 9.36 -3.58
CA ALA A 166 28.94 8.17 -2.99
C ALA A 166 29.61 7.27 -4.06
N TYR A 167 29.01 7.19 -5.26
CA TYR A 167 29.60 6.48 -6.39
C TYR A 167 30.87 7.20 -6.88
N ASP A 168 30.83 8.53 -7.05
CA ASP A 168 31.97 9.33 -7.53
C ASP A 168 33.16 9.30 -6.54
N LEU A 169 32.90 9.24 -5.24
CA LEU A 169 33.92 9.07 -4.21
C LEU A 169 34.46 7.63 -4.15
N GLY A 170 33.63 6.63 -4.42
CA GLY A 170 34.02 5.21 -4.43
C GLY A 170 34.84 4.79 -5.65
N THR A 171 34.68 5.47 -6.80
CA THR A 171 35.46 5.23 -8.02
C THR A 171 36.75 6.05 -8.12
N ARG A 172 37.08 6.85 -7.09
CA ARG A 172 38.31 7.68 -7.03
C ARG A 172 39.47 7.05 -6.27
N HIS A 173 39.42 5.74 -6.00
CA HIS A 173 40.57 4.97 -5.51
C HIS A 173 40.72 3.67 -6.29
#